data_AF-A0A2V9P5F0-F1
#
_entry.id   AF-A0A2V9P5F0-F1
#
_cell.length_a   1.000
_cell.length_b   1.000
_cell.length_c   1.000
_cell.angle_alpha   90.00
_cell.angle_beta   90.00
_cell.angle_gamma   90.00
#
_symmetry.space_group_name_H-M   'P 1'
#
loop_
_entity.id
_entity.type
_entity.pdbx_description
1 polymer ?
#
loop_
_entity_poly.entity_id
_entity_poly.type
_entity_poly.pdbx_seq_one_letter_code
_entity_poly.pdbx_strand_id
1 'polypeptide(L)' 'MPTQIKFGTSGWRAVMAEEFTFSNVRRAVNGIARYVKSQRLQGARVIVGRDPRFLGETFCSMAAEILSSYGITPLIVAEA' A
#
# COMPACT_ATOMS: atom_id res chain seq x y z
N MET A 1 15.54 13.50 8.90
CA MET A 1 15.51 12.02 8.78
C MET A 1 14.10 11.60 8.38
N PRO A 2 13.91 10.61 7.50
CA PRO A 2 12.57 10.11 7.19
C PRO A 2 11.93 9.50 8.44
N THR A 3 10.60 9.65 8.61
CA THR A 3 9.85 8.94 9.65
C THR A 3 10.13 7.43 9.56
N GLN A 4 10.38 6.78 10.70
CA GLN A 4 10.60 5.35 10.75
C GLN A 4 9.26 4.62 10.58
N ILE A 5 9.13 3.78 9.56
CA ILE A 5 7.94 2.93 9.36
C ILE A 5 8.21 1.60 10.05
N LYS A 6 7.46 1.29 11.11
CA LYS A 6 7.58 0.03 11.86
C LYS A 6 6.31 -0.81 11.70
N PHE A 7 6.46 -2.00 11.15
CA PHE A 7 5.39 -2.98 11.06
C PHE A 7 5.29 -3.75 12.38
N GLY A 8 4.08 -3.81 12.94
CA GLY A 8 3.74 -4.70 14.05
C GLY A 8 3.13 -6.00 13.55
N THR A 9 2.54 -6.77 14.47
CA THR A 9 1.90 -8.06 14.17
C THR A 9 0.71 -7.94 13.20
N SER A 10 0.02 -6.81 13.17
CA SER A 10 -1.10 -6.55 12.25
C SER A 10 -0.79 -5.45 11.22
N GLY A 11 0.47 -5.39 10.76
CA GLY A 11 0.90 -4.38 9.80
C GLY A 11 1.36 -3.07 10.44
N TRP A 12 1.45 -2.02 9.63
CA TRP A 12 1.85 -0.69 10.08
C TRP A 12 0.62 0.15 10.45
N ARG A 13 0.66 0.76 11.64
CA ARG A 13 -0.35 1.70 12.14
C ARG A 13 0.35 2.99 12.55
N ALA A 14 -0.30 4.11 12.29
CA ALA A 14 0.22 5.44 12.54
C ALA A 14 -0.94 6.44 12.64
N VAL A 15 -0.68 7.60 13.24
CA VAL A 15 -1.66 8.69 13.33
C VAL A 15 -1.77 9.40 11.98
N MET A 16 -3.00 9.62 11.52
CA MET A 16 -3.29 10.35 10.27
C MET A 16 -2.71 11.76 10.30
N ALA A 17 -2.19 12.20 9.14
CA ALA A 17 -1.53 13.50 8.94
C ALA A 17 -0.22 13.74 9.71
N GLU A 18 0.08 12.95 10.74
CA GLU A 18 1.38 12.97 11.43
C GLU A 18 2.35 11.97 10.77
N GLU A 19 2.10 10.68 10.96
CA GLU A 19 2.96 9.62 10.46
C GLU A 19 2.31 8.84 9.31
N PHE A 20 0.98 8.70 9.34
CA PHE A 20 0.19 8.11 8.25
C PHE A 20 -0.08 9.19 7.19
N THR A 21 0.97 9.54 6.47
CA THR A 21 0.97 10.53 5.39
C THR A 21 1.05 9.87 4.03
N PHE A 22 0.65 10.57 2.97
CA PHE A 22 0.80 10.07 1.59
C PHE A 22 2.24 9.63 1.28
N SER A 23 3.24 10.39 1.72
CA SER A 23 4.65 10.04 1.53
C SER A 23 5.01 8.70 2.17
N ASN A 24 4.59 8.49 3.43
CA ASN A 24 4.89 7.25 4.15
C ASN A 24 4.09 6.06 3.62
N VAL A 25 2.83 6.26 3.21
CA VAL A 25 2.05 5.21 2.53
C VAL A 25 2.72 4.82 1.21
N ARG A 26 3.17 5.78 0.38
CA ARG A 26 3.93 5.46 -0.86
C ARG A 26 5.19 4.65 -0.55
N ARG A 27 5.94 5.00 0.49
CA ARG A 27 7.14 4.26 0.92
C ARG A 27 6.80 2.83 1.32
N ALA A 28 5.76 2.64 2.13
CA ALA A 28 5.31 1.31 2.56
C ALA A 28 4.88 0.45 1.37
N VAL A 29 4.03 0.98 0.47
CA VAL A 29 3.54 0.22 -0.69
C VAL A 29 4.67 -0.09 -1.67
N ASN A 30 5.64 0.81 -1.88
CA ASN A 30 6.82 0.49 -2.70
C ASN A 30 7.64 -0.66 -2.12
N GLY A 31 7.80 -0.72 -0.79
CA GLY A 31 8.44 -1.86 -0.12
C GLY A 31 7.70 -3.17 -0.36
N ILE A 32 6.37 -3.15 -0.21
CA ILE A 32 5.50 -4.31 -0.48
C ILE A 32 5.61 -4.73 -1.96
N ALA A 33 5.53 -3.79 -2.90
CA ALA A 33 5.61 -4.09 -4.33
C ALA A 33 6.95 -4.72 -4.73
N ARG A 34 8.06 -4.21 -4.19
CA ARG A 34 9.40 -4.81 -4.39
C ARG A 34 9.47 -6.24 -3.86
N TYR A 35 8.92 -6.49 -2.68
CA TYR A 35 8.87 -7.82 -2.09
C TYR A 35 8.02 -8.78 -2.94
N VAL A 36 6.80 -8.39 -3.32
CA VAL A 36 5.92 -9.23 -4.15
C VAL A 36 6.58 -9.55 -5.49
N LYS A 37 7.22 -8.56 -6.13
CA LYS A 37 7.95 -8.76 -7.39
C LYS A 37 9.13 -9.71 -7.24
N SER A 38 9.82 -9.72 -6.09
CA SER A 38 10.92 -10.66 -5.84
C SER A 38 10.43 -12.09 -5.59
N GLN A 39 9.23 -12.27 -5.05
CA GLN A 39 8.61 -13.59 -4.87
C GLN A 39 8.03 -14.15 -6.18
N ARG A 40 7.61 -13.28 -7.10
CA ARG A 40 6.98 -13.69 -8.36
C ARG A 40 7.30 -12.72 -9.48
N LEU A 41 8.14 -13.19 -10.41
CA LEU A 41 8.62 -12.39 -11.55
C LEU A 41 7.53 -12.05 -12.57
N GLN A 42 6.50 -12.89 -12.74
CA GLN A 42 5.44 -12.69 -13.73
C GLN A 42 4.05 -13.05 -13.20
N GLY A 43 3.04 -12.26 -13.60
CA GLY A 43 1.63 -12.50 -13.27
C GLY A 43 1.30 -12.35 -11.78
N ALA A 44 2.06 -11.54 -11.04
CA ALA A 44 1.76 -11.24 -9.65
C ALA A 44 0.46 -10.44 -9.53
N ARG A 45 -0.37 -10.77 -8.53
CA ARG A 45 -1.65 -10.11 -8.28
C ARG A 45 -1.74 -9.79 -6.79
N VAL A 46 -2.28 -8.62 -6.44
CA VAL A 46 -2.46 -8.19 -5.04
C VAL A 46 -3.85 -7.60 -4.88
N ILE A 47 -4.60 -8.08 -3.89
CA ILE A 47 -5.90 -7.51 -3.52
C ILE A 47 -5.65 -6.25 -2.69
N VAL A 48 -6.36 -5.18 -3.00
CA VAL A 48 -6.28 -3.89 -2.31
C VAL A 48 -7.68 -3.48 -1.89
N GLY A 49 -7.86 -3.29 -0.58
CA GLY A 49 -9.12 -2.88 0.03
C GLY A 49 -8.89 -1.90 1.17
N ARG A 50 -9.98 -1.30 1.65
CA ARG A 50 -9.99 -0.27 2.71
C ARG A 50 -11.22 -0.41 3.59
N ASP A 51 -11.18 0.22 4.75
CA ASP A 51 -12.34 0.44 5.62
C ASP A 51 -12.95 1.85 5.35
N PRO A 52 -14.08 2.26 5.98
CA PRO A 52 -14.73 3.53 5.66
C PRO A 52 -14.02 4.79 6.18
N ARG A 53 -12.77 4.69 6.67
CA ARG A 53 -12.04 5.87 7.15
C ARG A 53 -11.71 6.85 6.03
N PHE A 54 -11.53 8.10 6.45
CA PHE A 54 -11.16 9.22 5.58
C PHE A 54 -9.94 8.88 4.70
N LEU A 55 -9.98 9.29 3.43
CA LEU A 55 -8.97 9.04 2.39
C LEU A 55 -8.74 7.57 1.99
N GLY A 56 -9.54 6.61 2.49
CA GLY A 56 -9.39 5.19 2.15
C GLY A 56 -9.36 4.91 0.64
N GLU A 57 -10.29 5.49 -0.12
CA GLU A 57 -10.34 5.35 -1.58
C GLU A 57 -9.10 5.94 -2.29
N THR A 58 -8.61 7.08 -1.80
CA THR A 58 -7.40 7.72 -2.32
C THR A 58 -6.17 6.85 -2.07
N PHE A 59 -6.04 6.25 -0.88
CA PHE A 59 -4.93 5.35 -0.57
C PHE A 59 -5.02 4.03 -1.35
N CYS A 60 -6.22 3.48 -1.58
CA CYS A 60 -6.42 2.33 -2.46
C CYS A 60 -5.98 2.62 -3.89
N SER A 61 -6.41 3.76 -4.45
CA SER A 61 -6.05 4.18 -5.81
C SER A 61 -4.53 4.36 -5.94
N MET A 62 -3.92 5.04 -4.97
CA MET A 62 -2.46 5.21 -4.90
C MET A 62 -1.73 3.88 -4.82
N ALA A 63 -2.21 2.93 -4.01
CA ALA A 63 -1.59 1.63 -3.90
C ALA A 63 -1.68 0.84 -5.22
N ALA A 64 -2.82 0.93 -5.90
CA ALA A 64 -3.05 0.30 -7.21
C ALA A 64 -2.08 0.81 -8.28
N GLU A 65 -1.89 2.13 -8.36
CA GLU A 65 -0.94 2.78 -9.27
C GLU A 65 0.49 2.28 -9.02
N ILE A 66 0.91 2.25 -7.75
CA ILE A 66 2.25 1.78 -7.39
C ILE A 66 2.41 0.31 -7.77
N LEU A 67 1.48 -0.56 -7.39
CA LEU A 67 1.56 -1.99 -7.74
C LEU A 67 1.65 -2.19 -9.26
N SER A 68 0.81 -1.49 -10.03
CA SER A 68 0.82 -1.54 -11.49
C SER A 68 2.17 -1.13 -12.08
N SER A 69 2.81 -0.09 -11.52
CA SER A 69 4.15 0.35 -11.97
C SER A 69 5.26 -0.70 -11.77
N TYR A 70 5.05 -1.67 -10.88
CA TYR A 70 5.97 -2.80 -10.68
C TYR A 70 5.65 -4.01 -11.57
N GLY A 71 4.57 -3.96 -12.37
CA GLY A 71 4.06 -5.08 -13.16
C GLY A 71 3.17 -6.03 -12.36
N ILE A 72 2.65 -5.59 -11.20
CA ILE A 72 1.73 -6.37 -10.36
C ILE A 72 0.31 -5.91 -10.67
N THR A 73 -0.61 -6.84 -10.92
CA THR A 73 -2.02 -6.52 -11.17
C THR A 73 -2.75 -6.26 -9.85
N PRO A 74 -3.19 -5.02 -9.55
CA PRO A 74 -4.02 -4.76 -8.38
C PRO A 74 -5.45 -5.27 -8.63
N LEU A 75 -6.05 -5.89 -7.62
CA LEU A 75 -7.47 -6.26 -7.59
C LEU A 75 -8.14 -5.38 -6.54
N ILE A 76 -8.81 -4.32 -6.99
CA ILE A 76 -9.43 -3.32 -6.11
C ILE A 76 -10.80 -3.83 -5.65
N VAL A 77 -11.01 -3.82 -4.34
CA VAL A 77 -12.33 -4.05 -3.76
C VAL A 77 -13.12 -2.74 -3.86
N ALA A 78 -14.21 -2.75 -4.64
CA ALA A 78 -14.96 -1.55 -5.00
C ALA A 78 -15.81 -0.98 -3.85
N GLU A 79 -16.27 -1.82 -2.92
CA GLU A 79 -17.15 -1.43 -1.82
C GLU A 79 -16.59 -1.91 -0.47
N ALA A 80 -16.77 -1.08 0.57
CA ALA A 80 -16.34 -1.35 1.95
C ALA A 80 -17.54 -1.50 2.87
#